data_AF-D8SMB1-F1
#
_entry.id   AF-D8SMB1-F1
#
_cell.length_a   1.000
_cell.length_b   1.000
_cell.length_c   1.000
_cell.angle_alpha   90.00
_cell.angle_beta   90.00
_cell.angle_gamma   90.00
#
_symmetry.space_group_name_H-M   'P 1'
#
loop_
_entity.id
_entity.type
_entity.pdbx_description
1 polymer ?
#
loop_
_entity_poly.entity_id
_entity_poly.type
_entity_poly.pdbx_seq_one_letter_code
_entity_poly.pdbx_strand_id
1 'polypeptide(L)'
;MGSRKDSVVAAGICFSDEDRRVDPHLGYPRAYAKLCRNACAWLQLQGFLLPHADGPPRAFLPYTARPEEVAKLEEVQDLFPIVLSDTRKEHPSHLHKFKDVLWQQLDHLGNAGFDPACFRVDSYGNVLYWHADPASPLAWEVCHWFPYSRGGKTVLNNLRLAQWQVSLKKKEKLEFLIPWWDLQLGVSINQFLTAFDSPNIGFR
;
A
#
# COMPACT_ATOMS: atom_id res chain seq x y z
N MET A 1 -20.27 -32.58 20.63
CA MET A 1 -19.05 -31.79 20.89
C MET A 1 -18.37 -31.50 19.55
N GLY A 2 -18.63 -30.33 18.96
CA GLY A 2 -17.98 -29.91 17.71
C GLY A 2 -16.62 -29.27 17.98
N SER A 3 -15.57 -29.85 17.43
CA SER A 3 -14.18 -29.40 17.60
C SER A 3 -13.98 -28.05 16.92
N ARG A 4 -13.88 -26.95 17.70
CA ARG A 4 -13.28 -25.68 17.24
C ARG A 4 -11.79 -25.94 16.99
N LYS A 5 -11.43 -26.33 15.77
CA LYS A 5 -10.04 -26.41 15.32
C LYS A 5 -9.85 -25.39 14.21
N ASP A 6 -8.74 -24.67 14.30
CA ASP A 6 -8.13 -23.88 13.23
C ASP A 6 -8.66 -22.44 13.00
N SER A 7 -8.97 -21.73 14.08
CA SER A 7 -9.09 -20.26 14.05
C SER A 7 -7.89 -19.62 14.74
N VAL A 8 -7.11 -18.84 14.00
CA VAL A 8 -6.07 -17.99 14.59
C VAL A 8 -6.72 -16.66 14.95
N VAL A 9 -6.62 -16.29 16.22
CA VAL A 9 -6.93 -14.92 16.63
C VAL A 9 -5.66 -14.14 16.44
N ALA A 10 -5.67 -13.21 15.51
CA ALA A 10 -4.68 -12.16 15.48
C ALA A 10 -5.45 -10.85 15.49
N ALA A 11 -4.90 -9.86 16.18
CA ALA A 11 -5.56 -8.58 16.23
C ALA A 11 -6.98 -8.63 16.88
N GLY A 12 -7.27 -9.60 17.77
CA GLY A 12 -8.63 -9.77 18.30
C GLY A 12 -9.70 -10.11 17.23
N ILE A 13 -9.28 -10.39 15.99
CA ILE A 13 -10.11 -10.86 14.90
C ILE A 13 -9.82 -12.35 14.72
N CYS A 14 -10.86 -13.18 14.74
CA CYS A 14 -10.72 -14.59 14.39
C CYS A 14 -10.60 -14.73 12.87
N PHE A 15 -9.48 -15.28 12.41
CA PHE A 15 -9.28 -15.68 11.03
C PHE A 15 -9.37 -17.20 10.94
N SER A 16 -10.21 -17.68 10.03
CA SER A 16 -10.20 -19.08 9.62
C SER A 16 -8.99 -19.39 8.74
N ASP A 17 -8.63 -20.66 8.59
CA ASP A 17 -7.63 -21.09 7.62
C ASP A 17 -7.91 -20.60 6.20
N GLU A 18 -9.19 -20.61 5.78
CA GLU A 18 -9.60 -20.11 4.48
C GLU A 18 -9.43 -18.60 4.34
N ASP A 19 -9.56 -17.83 5.42
CA ASP A 19 -9.28 -16.38 5.39
C ASP A 19 -7.78 -16.09 5.17
N ARG A 20 -6.90 -16.98 5.62
CA ARG A 20 -5.44 -16.82 5.55
C ARG A 20 -4.85 -17.32 4.23
N ARG A 21 -5.54 -18.20 3.52
CA ARG A 21 -5.11 -18.68 2.20
C ARG A 21 -5.28 -17.60 1.13
N VAL A 22 -4.36 -17.58 0.17
CA VAL A 22 -4.44 -16.70 -0.99
C VAL A 22 -5.60 -17.17 -1.88
N ASP A 23 -6.62 -16.32 -2.01
CA ASP A 23 -7.75 -16.57 -2.92
C ASP A 23 -7.26 -16.40 -4.37
N PRO A 24 -7.39 -17.40 -5.26
CA PRO A 24 -6.89 -17.30 -6.64
C PRO A 24 -7.53 -16.19 -7.46
N HIS A 25 -8.77 -15.79 -7.15
CA HIS A 25 -9.49 -14.76 -7.88
C HIS A 25 -9.16 -13.35 -7.37
N LEU A 26 -9.00 -13.20 -6.04
CA LEU A 26 -8.59 -11.92 -5.45
C LEU A 26 -7.09 -11.67 -5.59
N GLY A 27 -6.30 -12.74 -5.53
CA GLY A 27 -4.84 -12.73 -5.54
C GLY A 27 -4.19 -12.44 -4.20
N TYR A 28 -4.97 -12.32 -3.13
CA TYR A 28 -4.50 -12.07 -1.77
C TYR A 28 -5.40 -12.77 -0.73
N PRO A 29 -4.95 -12.96 0.52
CA PRO A 29 -5.77 -13.51 1.60
C PRO A 29 -6.88 -12.56 2.04
N ARG A 30 -8.07 -13.08 2.35
CA ARG A 30 -9.19 -12.24 2.85
C ARG A 30 -8.86 -11.59 4.20
N ALA A 31 -8.09 -12.29 5.03
CA ALA A 31 -7.54 -11.76 6.28
C ALA A 31 -6.71 -10.50 6.03
N TYR A 32 -5.89 -10.47 4.97
CA TYR A 32 -5.08 -9.30 4.61
C TYR A 32 -5.96 -8.07 4.33
N ALA A 33 -6.99 -8.21 3.49
CA ALA A 33 -7.89 -7.11 3.19
C ALA A 33 -8.74 -6.67 4.40
N LYS A 34 -9.09 -7.58 5.32
CA LYS A 34 -9.74 -7.25 6.59
C LYS A 34 -8.79 -6.43 7.47
N LEU A 35 -7.53 -6.83 7.57
CA LEU A 35 -6.50 -6.12 8.32
C LEU A 35 -6.22 -4.75 7.72
N CYS A 36 -6.04 -4.59 6.40
CA CYS A 36 -5.80 -3.27 5.80
C CYS A 36 -6.97 -2.30 5.99
N ARG A 37 -8.22 -2.76 5.81
CA ARG A 37 -9.42 -1.91 6.03
C ARG A 37 -9.58 -1.50 7.48
N ASN A 38 -9.28 -2.41 8.39
CA ASN A 38 -9.40 -2.15 9.80
C ASN A 38 -8.12 -1.56 10.38
N ALA A 39 -6.98 -1.52 9.69
CA ALA A 39 -5.68 -1.19 10.27
C ALA A 39 -5.72 0.13 11.05
N CYS A 40 -6.29 1.20 10.48
CA CYS A 40 -6.41 2.48 11.17
C CYS A 40 -7.33 2.40 12.40
N ALA A 41 -8.51 1.78 12.29
CA ALA A 41 -9.44 1.63 13.41
C ALA A 41 -8.95 0.62 14.47
N TRP A 42 -8.24 -0.41 14.04
CA TRP A 42 -7.85 -1.58 14.82
C TRP A 42 -6.59 -1.32 15.64
N LEU A 43 -5.60 -0.66 15.05
CA LEU A 43 -4.42 -0.19 15.77
C LEU A 43 -4.84 0.82 16.84
N GLN A 44 -5.72 1.77 16.50
CA GLN A 44 -6.28 2.72 17.46
C GLN A 44 -7.08 2.07 18.61
N LEU A 45 -7.89 1.05 18.34
CA LEU A 45 -8.77 0.41 19.35
C LEU A 45 -8.07 -0.52 20.35
N GLN A 46 -6.85 -1.01 20.06
CA GLN A 46 -6.08 -1.86 20.99
C GLN A 46 -4.95 -1.12 21.72
N GLY A 47 -4.96 0.21 21.71
CA GLY A 47 -3.88 1.03 22.28
C GLY A 47 -2.58 0.95 21.49
N PHE A 48 -2.66 0.45 20.24
CA PHE A 48 -1.58 0.45 19.27
C PHE A 48 -1.63 1.80 18.55
N LEU A 49 -1.10 2.84 19.19
CA LEU A 49 -0.66 3.98 18.41
C LEU A 49 0.49 3.46 17.56
N LEU A 50 0.23 3.03 16.30
CA LEU A 50 1.23 3.35 15.29
C LEU A 50 1.41 4.85 15.46
N PRO A 51 2.62 5.31 15.83
CA PRO A 51 2.86 6.72 16.00
C PRO A 51 2.36 7.38 14.75
N HIS A 52 1.46 8.34 14.92
CA HIS A 52 1.00 9.22 13.86
C HIS A 52 -0.06 8.66 12.89
N ALA A 53 -0.98 7.77 13.32
CA ALA A 53 -2.16 7.40 12.52
C ALA A 53 -2.87 8.57 11.80
N ASP A 54 -2.81 9.78 12.39
CA ASP A 54 -3.34 11.04 11.86
C ASP A 54 -2.43 11.78 10.85
N GLY A 55 -1.39 11.10 10.32
CA GLY A 55 -0.41 11.67 9.40
C GLY A 55 0.92 12.01 10.07
N PRO A 56 1.93 12.46 9.31
CA PRO A 56 3.27 12.65 9.83
C PRO A 56 3.27 13.66 10.99
N PRO A 57 4.11 13.45 12.03
CA PRO A 57 4.12 14.35 13.17
C PRO A 57 4.66 15.72 12.75
N ARG A 58 4.07 16.79 13.30
CA ARG A 58 4.47 18.18 13.03
C ARG A 58 5.90 18.51 13.49
N ALA A 59 6.46 17.70 14.37
CA ALA A 59 7.83 17.76 14.85
C ALA A 59 8.34 16.33 15.01
N PHE A 60 9.66 16.16 15.01
CA PHE A 60 10.25 14.85 15.28
C PHE A 60 9.82 14.34 16.67
N LEU A 61 9.16 13.19 16.69
CA LEU A 61 8.77 12.49 17.90
C LEU A 61 9.55 11.18 17.94
N PRO A 62 10.60 11.06 18.78
CA PRO A 62 11.30 9.80 18.91
C PRO A 62 10.32 8.75 19.42
N TYR A 63 10.07 7.74 18.60
CA TYR A 63 9.27 6.60 18.99
C TYR A 63 10.14 5.35 19.03
N THR A 64 10.03 4.64 20.15
CA THR A 64 10.59 3.30 20.31
C THR A 64 9.42 2.38 20.63
N ALA A 65 9.19 1.40 19.76
CA ALA A 65 8.16 0.39 20.00
C ALA A 65 8.44 -0.37 21.29
N ARG A 66 7.41 -0.57 22.11
CA ARG A 66 7.48 -1.39 23.31
C ARG A 66 7.61 -2.87 22.91
N PRO A 67 8.23 -3.72 23.75
CA PRO A 67 8.36 -5.15 23.45
C PRO A 67 7.01 -5.84 23.13
N GLU A 68 5.94 -5.45 23.82
CA GLU A 68 4.58 -5.96 23.57
C GLU A 68 4.03 -5.57 22.19
N GLU A 69 4.41 -4.40 21.69
CA GLU A 69 4.03 -3.93 20.35
C GLU A 69 4.81 -4.72 19.31
N VAL A 70 6.12 -4.88 19.51
CA VAL A 70 6.95 -5.69 18.61
C VAL A 70 6.39 -7.11 18.48
N ALA A 71 6.09 -7.77 19.61
CA ALA A 71 5.54 -9.13 19.60
C ALA A 71 4.22 -9.25 18.82
N LYS A 72 3.33 -8.25 18.92
CA LYS A 72 2.07 -8.22 18.16
C LYS A 72 2.29 -7.96 16.67
N LEU A 73 3.25 -7.11 16.30
CA LEU A 73 3.60 -6.89 14.88
C LEU A 73 4.18 -8.17 14.27
N GLU A 74 5.02 -8.88 15.03
CA GLU A 74 5.56 -10.19 14.64
C GLU A 74 4.43 -11.22 14.45
N GLU A 75 3.48 -11.30 15.39
CA GLU A 75 2.31 -12.19 15.27
C GLU A 75 1.52 -11.93 13.99
N VAL A 76 1.26 -10.66 13.65
CA VAL A 76 0.52 -10.29 12.44
C VAL A 76 1.36 -10.53 11.18
N GLN A 77 2.68 -10.36 11.25
CA GLN A 77 3.58 -10.67 10.15
C GLN A 77 3.65 -12.17 9.86
N ASP A 78 3.61 -13.00 10.90
CA ASP A 78 3.64 -14.46 10.83
C ASP A 78 2.36 -15.07 10.23
N LEU A 79 1.25 -14.32 10.21
CA LEU A 79 0.04 -14.72 9.48
C LEU A 79 0.28 -14.87 7.98
N PHE A 80 1.24 -14.14 7.43
CA PHE A 80 1.48 -14.06 5.99
C PHE A 80 2.96 -14.28 5.69
N PRO A 81 3.53 -15.48 5.93
CA PRO A 81 4.96 -15.70 5.76
C PRO A 81 5.41 -15.50 4.30
N ILE A 82 6.71 -15.24 4.11
CA ILE A 82 7.32 -15.29 2.78
C ILE A 82 7.43 -16.76 2.37
N VAL A 83 6.84 -17.12 1.24
CA VAL A 83 6.72 -18.53 0.78
C VAL A 83 7.42 -18.80 -0.54
N LEU A 84 7.70 -17.76 -1.32
CA LEU A 84 8.50 -17.87 -2.54
C LEU A 84 9.91 -17.39 -2.22
N SER A 85 10.91 -18.25 -2.43
CA SER A 85 12.30 -17.84 -2.41
C SER A 85 12.62 -16.96 -3.63
N ASP A 86 13.64 -16.11 -3.49
CA ASP A 86 14.10 -15.07 -4.43
C ASP A 86 14.32 -15.49 -5.91
N THR A 87 14.18 -16.77 -6.24
CA THR A 87 14.39 -17.33 -7.59
C THR A 87 13.19 -17.17 -8.53
N ARG A 88 11.98 -16.92 -8.01
CA ARG A 88 10.81 -16.57 -8.83
C ARG A 88 10.48 -15.09 -8.71
N LYS A 89 11.28 -14.25 -9.35
CA LYS A 89 10.90 -12.84 -9.57
C LYS A 89 9.99 -12.80 -10.78
N GLU A 90 8.73 -12.41 -10.57
CA GLU A 90 7.86 -12.13 -11.70
C GLU A 90 8.45 -10.96 -12.50
N HIS A 91 8.51 -11.14 -13.82
CA HIS A 91 9.13 -10.13 -14.66
C HIS A 91 8.21 -8.89 -14.73
N PRO A 92 8.71 -7.67 -14.43
CA PRO A 92 7.90 -6.45 -14.38
C PRO A 92 7.08 -6.19 -15.67
N SER A 93 7.61 -6.62 -16.82
CA SER A 93 6.93 -6.48 -18.12
C SER A 93 5.54 -7.14 -18.17
N HIS A 94 5.31 -8.24 -17.44
CA HIS A 94 4.01 -8.91 -17.41
C HIS A 94 2.95 -8.13 -16.64
N LEU A 95 3.37 -7.21 -15.77
CA LEU A 95 2.48 -6.37 -14.97
C LEU A 95 1.95 -5.20 -15.80
N HIS A 96 2.77 -4.64 -16.70
CA HIS A 96 2.39 -3.52 -17.54
C HIS A 96 1.22 -3.79 -18.48
N LYS A 97 0.84 -5.05 -18.74
CA LYS A 97 -0.38 -5.37 -19.49
C LYS A 97 -1.66 -4.87 -18.81
N PHE A 98 -1.61 -4.61 -17.50
CA PHE A 98 -2.74 -4.09 -16.72
C PHE A 98 -2.73 -2.57 -16.57
N LYS A 99 -1.68 -1.88 -17.06
CA LYS A 99 -1.45 -0.46 -16.75
C LYS A 99 -2.63 0.44 -17.13
N ASP A 100 -3.25 0.21 -18.28
CA ASP A 100 -4.31 1.10 -18.79
C ASP A 100 -5.57 0.99 -17.92
N VAL A 101 -5.93 -0.24 -17.52
CA VAL A 101 -7.08 -0.49 -16.63
C VAL A 101 -6.80 0.06 -15.24
N LEU A 102 -5.59 -0.16 -14.70
CA LEU A 102 -5.22 0.35 -13.38
C LEU A 102 -5.17 1.88 -13.36
N TRP A 103 -4.72 2.53 -14.43
CA TRP A 103 -4.66 3.98 -14.54
C TRP A 103 -6.03 4.62 -14.45
N GLN A 104 -7.02 4.01 -15.12
CA GLN A 104 -8.41 4.47 -15.09
C GLN A 104 -9.07 4.33 -13.71
N GLN A 105 -8.58 3.42 -12.87
CA GLN A 105 -9.07 3.21 -11.51
C GLN A 105 -8.50 4.21 -10.49
N LEU A 106 -7.46 4.96 -10.85
CA LEU A 106 -6.85 5.95 -9.96
C LEU A 106 -7.72 7.22 -9.86
N ASP A 107 -7.62 7.88 -8.71
CA ASP A 107 -8.22 9.18 -8.50
C ASP A 107 -7.55 10.24 -9.40
N HIS A 108 -8.29 11.28 -9.74
CA HIS A 108 -7.77 12.44 -10.48
C HIS A 108 -7.67 13.67 -9.57
N LEU A 109 -6.99 14.72 -10.03
CA LEU A 109 -6.79 15.97 -9.29
C LEU A 109 -8.06 16.85 -9.17
N GLY A 110 -9.25 16.26 -9.28
CA GLY A 110 -10.52 17.00 -9.24
C GLY A 110 -10.60 18.11 -10.29
N ASN A 111 -11.03 19.30 -9.86
CA ASN A 111 -11.21 20.49 -10.71
C ASN A 111 -9.96 21.38 -10.79
N ALA A 112 -8.77 20.86 -10.49
CA ALA A 112 -7.53 21.62 -10.51
C ALA A 112 -7.02 22.00 -11.93
N GLY A 113 -7.77 21.67 -12.98
CA GLY A 113 -7.43 22.04 -14.37
C GLY A 113 -6.42 21.13 -15.08
N PHE A 114 -5.98 20.05 -14.43
CA PHE A 114 -5.09 19.05 -15.04
C PHE A 114 -5.88 17.96 -15.77
N ASP A 115 -5.38 17.54 -16.93
CA ASP A 115 -6.01 16.48 -17.72
C ASP A 115 -5.98 15.14 -16.95
N PRO A 116 -7.13 14.54 -16.61
CA PRO A 116 -7.20 13.25 -15.91
C PRO A 116 -6.71 12.08 -16.77
N ALA A 117 -6.53 12.23 -18.09
CA ALA A 117 -5.85 11.21 -18.88
C ALA A 117 -4.33 11.21 -18.61
N CYS A 118 -3.76 12.37 -18.28
CA CYS A 118 -2.33 12.58 -18.11
C CYS A 118 -1.88 12.52 -16.64
N PHE A 119 -2.68 13.03 -15.70
CA PHE A 119 -2.34 13.10 -14.28
C PHE A 119 -3.35 12.34 -13.43
N ARG A 120 -2.83 11.53 -12.51
CA ARG A 120 -3.61 10.72 -11.56
C ARG A 120 -2.97 10.77 -10.17
N VAL A 121 -3.69 10.25 -9.20
CA VAL A 121 -3.26 10.19 -7.80
C VAL A 121 -3.30 8.73 -7.34
N ASP A 122 -2.20 8.24 -6.77
CA ASP A 122 -2.17 6.91 -6.17
C ASP A 122 -2.89 6.86 -4.81
N SER A 123 -3.07 5.66 -4.27
CA SER A 123 -3.76 5.45 -2.98
C SER A 123 -3.07 6.10 -1.77
N TYR A 124 -1.85 6.61 -1.92
CA TYR A 124 -1.07 7.26 -0.87
C TYR A 124 -1.00 8.78 -1.07
N GLY A 125 -1.71 9.32 -2.07
CA GLY A 125 -1.75 10.75 -2.35
C GLY A 125 -0.52 11.27 -3.08
N ASN A 126 0.21 10.41 -3.80
CA ASN A 126 1.25 10.85 -4.74
C ASN A 126 0.64 11.15 -6.10
N VAL A 127 1.04 12.26 -6.72
CA VAL A 127 0.68 12.60 -8.09
C VAL A 127 1.55 11.81 -9.06
N LEU A 128 0.91 11.17 -10.02
CA LEU A 128 1.53 10.39 -11.09
C LEU A 128 1.31 11.08 -12.42
N TYR A 129 2.28 10.97 -13.33
CA TYR A 129 2.15 11.43 -14.71
C TYR A 129 2.31 10.25 -15.66
N TRP A 130 1.37 10.10 -16.60
CA TRP A 130 1.28 8.94 -17.48
C TRP A 130 2.56 8.69 -18.29
N HIS A 131 3.16 9.77 -18.79
CA HIS A 131 4.38 9.73 -19.60
C HIS A 131 5.63 10.17 -18.82
N ALA A 132 5.63 9.99 -17.49
CA ALA A 132 6.76 10.35 -16.67
C ALA A 132 8.03 9.59 -17.09
N ASP A 133 9.14 10.32 -17.17
CA ASP A 133 10.47 9.70 -17.24
C ASP A 133 10.71 8.86 -15.97
N PRO A 134 11.33 7.66 -16.04
CA PRO A 134 11.55 6.82 -14.86
C PRO A 134 12.28 7.48 -13.69
N ALA A 135 13.10 8.51 -13.92
CA ALA A 135 13.78 9.27 -12.86
C ALA A 135 12.89 10.37 -12.24
N SER A 136 11.69 10.61 -12.79
CA SER A 136 10.77 11.63 -12.33
C SER A 136 10.17 11.30 -10.96
N PRO A 137 9.91 12.31 -10.10
CA PRO A 137 9.14 12.10 -8.88
C PRO A 137 7.66 11.75 -9.15
N LEU A 138 7.19 11.93 -10.40
CA LEU A 138 5.85 11.55 -10.87
C LEU A 138 5.82 10.17 -11.55
N ALA A 139 6.96 9.47 -11.62
CA ALA A 139 7.02 8.14 -12.22
C ALA A 139 6.35 7.11 -11.32
N TRP A 140 5.83 6.07 -11.96
CA TRP A 140 5.00 5.06 -11.33
C TRP A 140 5.41 3.67 -11.78
N GLU A 141 5.00 2.68 -11.01
CA GLU A 141 5.24 1.27 -11.28
C GLU A 141 3.99 0.45 -10.98
N VAL A 142 3.80 -0.67 -11.69
CA VAL A 142 2.76 -1.64 -11.33
C VAL A 142 3.30 -2.54 -10.22
N CYS A 143 2.65 -2.56 -9.07
CA CYS A 143 3.08 -3.35 -7.92
C CYS A 143 1.95 -4.23 -7.37
N HIS A 144 2.30 -5.29 -6.64
CA HIS A 144 1.31 -6.10 -5.94
C HIS A 144 0.90 -5.43 -4.62
N TRP A 145 -0.41 -5.37 -4.35
CA TRP A 145 -0.95 -4.90 -3.09
C TRP A 145 -0.60 -5.86 -1.95
N PHE A 146 -0.83 -7.15 -2.12
CA PHE A 146 -0.27 -8.22 -1.30
C PHE A 146 0.96 -8.81 -1.99
N PRO A 147 2.13 -8.86 -1.32
CA PRO A 147 3.39 -9.21 -1.96
C PRO A 147 3.37 -10.57 -2.68
N TYR A 148 3.92 -10.58 -3.90
CA TYR A 148 4.12 -11.80 -4.67
C TYR A 148 4.97 -12.82 -3.90
N SER A 149 6.02 -12.39 -3.21
CA SER A 149 6.91 -13.24 -2.40
C SER A 149 6.18 -13.99 -1.27
N ARG A 150 5.04 -13.46 -0.81
CA ARG A 150 4.14 -14.07 0.18
C ARG A 150 3.03 -14.92 -0.45
N GLY A 151 3.17 -15.24 -1.75
CA GLY A 151 2.24 -16.08 -2.50
C GLY A 151 1.14 -15.31 -3.23
N GLY A 152 1.16 -13.98 -3.19
CA GLY A 152 0.22 -13.13 -3.92
C GLY A 152 0.15 -13.47 -5.41
N LYS A 153 -1.04 -13.38 -6.00
CA LYS A 153 -1.25 -13.67 -7.43
C LYS A 153 -1.25 -12.41 -8.26
N THR A 154 -0.91 -12.58 -9.53
CA THR A 154 -0.85 -11.51 -10.52
C THR A 154 -2.17 -11.41 -11.25
N VAL A 155 -3.12 -10.84 -10.53
CA VAL A 155 -4.48 -10.59 -10.97
C VAL A 155 -4.83 -9.15 -10.66
N LEU A 156 -5.68 -8.53 -11.47
CA LEU A 156 -6.00 -7.10 -11.39
C LEU A 156 -6.35 -6.63 -9.97
N ASN A 157 -7.12 -7.44 -9.22
CA ASN A 157 -7.52 -7.12 -7.84
C ASN A 157 -6.35 -6.93 -6.87
N ASN A 158 -5.24 -7.64 -7.10
CA ASN A 158 -4.03 -7.57 -6.30
C ASN A 158 -2.97 -6.63 -6.90
N LEU A 159 -3.24 -5.94 -8.01
CA LEU A 159 -2.30 -5.01 -8.60
C LEU A 159 -2.72 -3.56 -8.32
N ARG A 160 -1.74 -2.68 -8.19
CA ARG A 160 -1.92 -1.24 -8.03
C ARG A 160 -0.86 -0.49 -8.84
N LEU A 161 -1.23 0.70 -9.26
CA LEU A 161 -0.28 1.71 -9.69
C LEU A 161 0.07 2.57 -8.49
N ALA A 162 1.36 2.71 -8.23
CA ALA A 162 1.87 3.57 -7.18
C ALA A 162 3.14 4.27 -7.68
N GLN A 163 3.51 5.35 -7.02
CA GLN A 163 4.77 6.01 -7.29
C GLN A 163 5.95 5.01 -7.14
N TRP A 164 6.95 5.06 -8.04
CA TRP A 164 7.93 3.97 -8.17
C TRP A 164 8.74 3.67 -6.89
N GLN A 165 9.04 4.69 -6.08
CA GLN A 165 9.76 4.53 -4.81
C GLN A 165 8.89 3.85 -3.75
N VAL A 166 7.56 3.95 -3.84
CA VAL A 166 6.62 3.22 -2.98
C VAL A 166 6.78 1.72 -3.18
N SER A 167 6.88 1.28 -4.44
CA SER A 167 7.16 -0.12 -4.77
C SER A 167 8.48 -0.59 -4.14
N LEU A 168 9.52 0.24 -4.21
CA LEU A 168 10.83 -0.05 -3.60
C LEU A 168 10.85 0.02 -2.07
N LYS A 169 10.01 0.84 -1.44
CA LYS A 169 9.89 0.95 0.02
C LYS A 169 9.10 -0.24 0.57
N LYS A 170 8.04 -0.63 -0.13
CA LYS A 170 7.15 -1.74 0.24
C LYS A 170 7.83 -3.09 0.03
N LYS A 171 8.37 -3.40 -1.16
CA LYS A 171 8.93 -4.72 -1.50
C LYS A 171 8.03 -5.87 -1.04
N GLU A 172 8.46 -6.59 -0.01
CA GLU A 172 7.78 -7.73 0.60
C GLU A 172 7.05 -7.37 1.91
N LYS A 173 7.10 -6.11 2.34
CA LYS A 173 6.41 -5.65 3.54
C LYS A 173 4.90 -5.60 3.28
N LEU A 174 4.15 -5.89 4.34
CA LEU A 174 2.70 -5.74 4.35
C LEU A 174 2.39 -4.26 4.55
N GLU A 175 1.45 -3.73 3.76
CA GLU A 175 1.18 -2.29 3.70
C GLU A 175 0.78 -1.69 5.05
N PHE A 176 -0.04 -2.40 5.81
CA PHE A 176 -0.49 -1.95 7.13
C PHE A 176 0.64 -1.89 8.19
N LEU A 177 1.82 -2.42 7.90
CA LEU A 177 3.02 -2.30 8.75
C LEU A 177 3.86 -1.08 8.40
N ILE A 178 3.54 -0.38 7.31
CA ILE A 178 4.22 0.83 6.88
C ILE A 178 3.31 2.01 7.22
N PRO A 179 3.82 3.04 7.92
CA PRO A 179 3.03 4.24 8.11
C PRO A 179 2.63 4.84 6.76
N TRP A 180 1.38 5.27 6.60
CA TRP A 180 0.86 5.62 5.28
C TRP A 180 1.61 6.81 4.64
N TRP A 181 2.05 7.79 5.44
CA TRP A 181 2.83 8.94 4.95
C TRP A 181 4.25 8.56 4.52
N ASP A 182 4.78 7.44 5.03
CA ASP A 182 6.06 6.87 4.60
C ASP A 182 6.00 6.30 3.17
N LEU A 183 4.78 6.20 2.62
CA LEU A 183 4.49 5.84 1.23
C LEU A 183 4.17 7.08 0.36
N GLN A 184 4.23 8.29 0.91
CA GLN A 184 4.11 9.54 0.14
C GLN A 184 5.49 10.02 -0.33
N LEU A 185 6.13 9.25 -1.22
CA LEU A 185 7.55 9.38 -1.58
C LEU A 185 7.82 10.25 -2.83
N GLY A 186 6.80 10.58 -3.62
CA GLY A 186 6.93 11.43 -4.80
C GLY A 186 6.53 12.87 -4.54
N VAL A 187 5.78 13.45 -5.49
CA VAL A 187 5.11 14.74 -5.27
C VAL A 187 3.73 14.49 -4.68
N SER A 188 3.49 14.95 -3.45
CA SER A 188 2.13 14.93 -2.87
C SER A 188 1.18 15.83 -3.66
N ILE A 189 -0.13 15.56 -3.58
CA ILE A 189 -1.16 16.45 -4.15
C ILE A 189 -0.92 17.91 -3.72
N ASN A 190 -0.69 18.15 -2.43
CA ASN A 190 -0.50 19.51 -1.91
C ASN A 190 0.76 20.19 -2.46
N GLN A 191 1.88 19.47 -2.54
CA GLN A 191 3.11 20.01 -3.14
C GLN A 191 2.92 20.31 -4.63
N PHE A 192 2.24 19.41 -5.35
CA PHE A 192 1.96 19.57 -6.77
C PHE A 192 1.11 20.82 -7.02
N LEU A 193 -0.04 20.94 -6.36
CA LEU A 193 -0.93 22.10 -6.52
C LEU A 193 -0.25 23.40 -6.10
N THR A 194 0.48 23.41 -4.97
CA THR A 194 1.22 24.62 -4.52
C THR A 194 2.27 25.07 -5.53
N ALA A 195 2.96 24.13 -6.19
CA ALA A 195 3.95 24.47 -7.20
C ALA A 195 3.31 25.17 -8.42
N PHE A 196 2.13 24.72 -8.85
CA PHE A 196 1.44 25.26 -10.02
C PHE A 196 0.50 26.45 -9.73
N ASP A 197 0.09 26.65 -8.48
CA ASP A 197 -0.62 27.86 -8.04
C ASP A 197 0.33 29.03 -7.77
N SER A 198 1.64 28.79 -7.72
CA SER A 198 2.63 29.84 -7.46
C SER A 198 2.70 30.82 -8.64
N PRO A 199 2.50 32.14 -8.40
CA PRO A 199 2.51 33.16 -9.45
C PRO A 199 3.87 33.32 -10.16
N ASN A 200 4.92 32.64 -9.67
CA ASN A 200 6.28 32.69 -10.21
C ASN A 200 6.58 31.62 -11.27
N ILE A 201 5.64 30.72 -11.59
CA ILE A 201 5.84 29.71 -12.63
C ILE A 201 4.94 30.03 -13.83
N GLY A 202 5.51 30.74 -14.81
CA GLY A 202 4.83 31.15 -16.04
C GLY A 202 4.56 29.99 -17.01
N PHE A 203 3.62 29.12 -16.66
CA PHE A 203 3.04 28.11 -17.58
C PHE A 203 1.53 28.32 -17.80
N ARG A 204 1.04 29.56 -17.73
CA ARG A 204 -0.28 29.92 -18.24
C ARG A 204 -0.19 30.37 -19.69
#